data_AF-A0A518DHJ9-F1
#
_entry.id   AF-A0A518DHJ9-F1
#
_cell.length_a   1.000
_cell.length_b   1.000
_cell.length_c   1.000
_cell.angle_alpha   90.00
_cell.angle_beta   90.00
_cell.angle_gamma   90.00
#
_symmetry.space_group_name_H-M   'P 1'
#
loop_
_entity.id
_entity.type
_entity.pdbx_description
1 polymer ?
#
loop_
_entity_poly.entity_id
_entity_poly.type
_entity_poly.pdbx_seq_one_letter_code
_entity_poly.pdbx_strand_id
1 'polypeptide(L)'
;MVSAGRRLRGPPLDWSVRPKWLVAMRMVTFDQLMAMWAWDAIPNCPGRFKLSGGPTALLVSDLVGCDVELRTYSAPPARDTIFVAVLGDFGIISYRRADGLFVHTLNTPAGLQRKLLSLGITNQ
;
A
#
# COMPACT_ATOMS: atom_id res chain seq x y z
N MET A 1 -35.97 24.47 -42.52
CA MET A 1 -36.35 23.75 -41.28
C MET A 1 -36.82 22.37 -41.74
N VAL A 2 -36.25 21.22 -41.41
CA VAL A 2 -35.35 20.78 -40.33
C VAL A 2 -34.53 19.58 -40.86
N SER A 3 -33.25 19.51 -40.50
CA SER A 3 -32.35 18.37 -40.71
C SER A 3 -32.67 17.20 -39.77
N ALA A 4 -32.52 15.95 -40.20
CA ALA A 4 -31.88 14.86 -39.44
C ALA A 4 -32.13 13.48 -40.09
N GLY A 5 -31.08 12.66 -40.19
CA GLY A 5 -31.24 11.27 -40.61
C GLY A 5 -29.96 10.50 -40.90
N ARG A 6 -28.86 10.73 -40.17
CA ARG A 6 -27.68 9.84 -40.21
C ARG A 6 -27.62 9.04 -38.92
N ARG A 7 -27.92 7.74 -39.03
CA ARG A 7 -27.62 6.72 -38.02
C ARG A 7 -26.10 6.66 -37.83
N LEU A 8 -25.62 7.13 -36.68
CA LEU A 8 -24.27 6.85 -36.24
C LEU A 8 -24.31 5.53 -35.46
N ARG A 9 -23.76 4.48 -36.08
CA ARG A 9 -23.25 3.32 -35.35
C ARG A 9 -22.09 3.83 -34.50
N GLY A 10 -22.23 3.78 -33.17
CA GLY A 10 -21.13 4.07 -32.26
C GLY A 10 -20.02 3.02 -32.42
N PRO A 11 -18.73 3.41 -32.29
CA PRO A 11 -17.60 2.49 -32.33
C PRO A 11 -17.58 1.57 -31.09
N PRO A 12 -16.86 0.43 -31.16
CA PRO A 12 -16.89 -0.61 -30.12
C PRO A 12 -16.18 -0.15 -28.84
N LEU A 13 -16.63 -0.68 -27.70
CA LEU A 13 -16.03 -0.51 -26.38
C LEU A 13 -14.56 -0.96 -26.41
N ASP A 14 -13.66 0.01 -26.59
CA ASP A 14 -12.23 -0.11 -26.31
C ASP A 14 -12.03 -0.17 -24.79
N TRP A 15 -11.51 -1.29 -24.29
CA TRP A 15 -11.23 -1.57 -22.88
C TRP A 15 -9.85 -1.04 -22.42
N SER A 16 -9.12 -0.34 -23.29
CA SER A 16 -7.70 0.00 -23.09
C SER A 16 -7.47 1.38 -22.46
N VAL A 17 -8.54 2.14 -22.16
CA VAL A 17 -8.40 3.44 -21.51
C VAL A 17 -9.30 3.51 -20.28
N ARG A 18 -8.81 2.95 -19.16
CA ARG A 18 -9.42 3.24 -17.87
C ARG A 18 -9.00 4.65 -17.44
N PRO A 19 -9.93 5.57 -17.16
CA PRO A 19 -9.57 6.85 -16.55
C PRO A 19 -8.85 6.57 -15.23
N LYS A 20 -7.69 7.23 -15.03
CA LYS A 20 -6.80 7.08 -13.85
C LYS A 20 -7.46 7.34 -12.49
N TRP A 21 -8.72 7.79 -12.47
CA TRP A 21 -9.46 8.20 -11.28
C TRP A 21 -10.79 7.44 -11.10
N LEU A 22 -11.02 6.36 -11.87
CA LEU A 22 -12.20 5.49 -11.71
C LEU A 22 -11.82 4.03 -11.42
N VAL A 23 -10.85 3.83 -10.53
CA VAL A 23 -10.77 2.58 -9.77
C VAL A 23 -11.53 2.88 -8.49
N ALA A 24 -12.73 2.31 -8.34
CA ALA A 24 -13.38 2.26 -7.05
C ALA A 24 -12.33 1.79 -6.05
N MET A 25 -11.92 2.70 -5.15
CA MET A 25 -10.91 2.51 -4.14
C MET A 25 -11.36 1.30 -3.32
N ARG A 26 -10.90 0.11 -3.71
CA ARG A 26 -11.11 -1.09 -2.92
C ARG A 26 -10.34 -0.83 -1.65
N MET A 27 -11.04 -0.39 -0.62
CA MET A 27 -10.48 -0.30 0.72
C MET A 27 -10.15 -1.73 1.11
N VAL A 28 -8.88 -2.10 0.96
CA VAL A 28 -8.39 -3.37 1.44
C VAL A 28 -8.47 -3.36 2.97
N THR A 29 -8.91 -4.46 3.56
CA THR A 29 -8.94 -4.59 5.02
C THR A 29 -7.68 -5.26 5.54
N PHE A 30 -7.42 -5.09 6.84
CA PHE A 30 -6.32 -5.78 7.51
C PHE A 30 -6.43 -7.31 7.31
N ASP A 31 -7.62 -7.88 7.53
CA ASP A 31 -7.83 -9.33 7.42
C ASP A 31 -7.61 -9.85 5.99
N GLN A 32 -8.00 -9.07 4.98
CA GLN A 32 -7.72 -9.42 3.58
C GLN A 32 -6.21 -9.47 3.32
N LEU A 33 -5.46 -8.43 3.72
CA LEU A 33 -4.01 -8.42 3.57
C LEU A 33 -3.31 -9.51 4.38
N MET A 34 -3.80 -9.78 5.59
CA MET A 34 -3.31 -10.85 6.44
C MET A 34 -3.52 -12.23 5.78
N ALA A 35 -4.64 -12.44 5.10
CA ALA A 35 -4.96 -13.71 4.43
C ALA A 35 -4.25 -13.88 3.07
N MET A 36 -3.92 -12.79 2.36
CA MET A 36 -3.31 -12.84 1.03
C MET A 36 -1.82 -13.20 1.04
N TRP A 37 -1.12 -12.95 2.14
CA TRP A 37 0.32 -13.14 2.24
C TRP A 37 0.69 -13.94 3.48
N ALA A 38 1.84 -14.61 3.44
CA ALA A 38 2.42 -15.23 4.62
C ALA A 38 3.06 -14.15 5.50
N TRP A 39 2.50 -13.96 6.70
CA TRP A 39 3.01 -13.02 7.69
C TRP A 39 3.43 -13.73 8.98
N ASP A 40 4.61 -13.38 9.49
CA ASP A 40 5.08 -13.83 10.79
C ASP A 40 4.87 -12.74 11.84
N ALA A 41 4.24 -13.09 12.96
CA ALA A 41 4.21 -12.19 14.12
C ALA A 41 5.63 -11.87 14.59
N ILE A 42 5.91 -10.59 14.84
CA ILE A 42 7.21 -10.17 15.38
C ILE A 42 7.19 -10.39 16.90
N PRO A 43 8.14 -11.18 17.48
CA PRO A 43 8.18 -11.42 18.91
C PRO A 43 8.22 -10.13 19.74
N ASN A 44 7.46 -10.09 20.84
CA ASN A 44 7.34 -8.94 21.74
C ASN A 44 6.87 -7.63 21.07
N CYS A 45 6.31 -7.70 19.86
CA CYS A 45 5.82 -6.55 19.10
C CYS A 45 4.33 -6.76 18.72
N PRO A 46 3.39 -6.67 19.67
CA PRO A 46 2.00 -7.02 19.43
C PRO A 46 1.38 -6.19 18.30
N GLY A 47 0.65 -6.84 17.40
CA GLY A 47 0.01 -6.16 16.27
C GLY A 47 0.97 -5.77 15.14
N ARG A 48 2.18 -6.35 15.09
CA ARG A 48 3.15 -6.16 14.00
C ARG A 48 3.55 -7.49 13.42
N PHE A 49 3.44 -7.61 12.10
CA PHE A 49 3.65 -8.85 11.38
C PHE A 49 4.57 -8.59 10.19
N LYS A 50 5.71 -9.29 10.12
CA LYS A 50 6.65 -9.15 9.00
C LYS A 50 6.26 -10.08 7.87
N LEU A 51 6.51 -9.68 6.63
CA LEU A 51 6.32 -10.59 5.49
C LEU A 51 7.32 -11.75 5.61
N SER A 52 6.82 -12.98 5.50
CA SER A 52 7.65 -14.18 5.55
C SER A 52 8.52 -14.29 4.30
N GLY A 53 9.64 -15.02 4.39
CA GLY A 53 10.60 -15.18 3.28
C GLY A 53 11.72 -14.14 3.23
N GLY A 54 11.68 -13.12 4.08
CA GLY A 54 12.78 -12.15 4.23
C GLY A 54 12.69 -10.96 3.27
N PRO A 55 13.81 -10.27 3.01
CA PRO A 55 13.84 -9.11 2.11
C PRO A 55 13.39 -9.46 0.69
N THR A 56 12.57 -8.60 0.08
CA THR A 56 11.93 -8.86 -1.21
C THR A 56 11.97 -7.64 -2.14
N ALA A 57 11.83 -7.87 -3.45
CA ALA A 57 11.68 -6.80 -4.43
C ALA A 57 10.24 -6.26 -4.54
N LEU A 58 9.28 -6.87 -3.83
CA LEU A 58 7.89 -6.43 -3.84
C LEU A 58 7.76 -4.98 -3.35
N LEU A 59 6.95 -4.20 -4.05
CA LEU A 59 6.58 -2.85 -3.64
C LEU A 59 5.35 -2.90 -2.73
N VAL A 60 5.10 -1.81 -2.01
CA VAL A 60 3.88 -1.70 -1.19
C VAL A 60 2.62 -1.78 -2.05
N SER A 61 2.64 -1.19 -3.25
CA SER A 61 1.54 -1.29 -4.22
C SER A 61 1.27 -2.72 -4.67
N ASP A 62 2.31 -3.55 -4.76
CA ASP A 62 2.16 -4.97 -5.14
C ASP A 62 1.51 -5.77 -4.01
N LEU A 63 1.86 -5.46 -2.75
CA LEU A 63 1.24 -6.09 -1.59
C LEU A 63 -0.24 -5.74 -1.46
N VAL A 64 -0.58 -4.48 -1.72
CA VAL A 64 -1.94 -3.94 -1.60
C VAL A 64 -2.79 -4.23 -2.84
N GLY A 65 -2.17 -4.41 -4.00
CA GLY A 65 -2.83 -4.63 -5.28
C GLY A 65 -3.35 -3.35 -5.95
N CYS A 66 -2.96 -2.17 -5.46
CA CYS A 66 -3.26 -0.87 -6.07
C CYS A 66 -2.22 0.19 -5.67
N ASP A 67 -2.25 1.32 -6.38
CA ASP A 67 -1.46 2.49 -6.00
C ASP A 67 -1.98 3.06 -4.67
N VAL A 68 -1.06 3.29 -3.74
CA VAL A 68 -1.33 3.87 -2.43
C VAL A 68 -0.40 5.03 -2.18
N GLU A 69 -0.87 6.01 -1.41
CA GLU A 69 -0.03 7.13 -0.97
C GLU A 69 1.05 6.61 -0.01
N LEU A 70 2.31 6.85 -0.36
CA LEU A 70 3.47 6.48 0.46
C LEU A 70 4.09 7.73 1.06
N ARG A 71 4.11 7.78 2.39
CA ARG A 71 4.91 8.75 3.13
C ARG A 71 6.31 8.20 3.28
N THR A 72 7.31 8.95 2.82
CA THR A 72 8.73 8.54 2.84
C THR A 72 9.46 9.28 3.94
N TYR A 73 10.22 8.54 4.75
CA TYR A 73 10.99 9.08 5.87
C TYR A 73 12.43 8.55 5.83
N SER A 74 13.36 9.43 6.17
CA SER A 74 14.73 9.08 6.53
C SER A 74 14.90 9.40 8.01
N ALA A 75 15.01 8.38 8.86
CA ALA A 75 15.29 8.60 10.28
C ALA A 75 16.82 8.49 10.49
N PRO A 76 17.48 9.40 11.24
CA PRO A 76 18.90 9.31 11.56
C PRO A 76 19.37 7.95 12.11
N PRO A 77 18.59 7.21 12.94
CA PRO A 77 18.97 5.85 13.37
C PRO A 77 18.66 4.76 12.32
N ALA A 78 17.86 5.03 11.28
CA ALA A 78 17.56 4.08 10.23
C ALA A 78 18.50 4.31 9.03
N ARG A 79 19.45 3.40 8.84
CA ARG A 79 20.26 3.34 7.60
C ARG A 79 19.39 3.15 6.35
N ASP A 80 18.19 2.62 6.55
CA ASP A 80 17.23 2.24 5.52
C ASP A 80 16.15 3.31 5.35
N THR A 81 15.76 3.59 4.10
CA THR A 81 14.62 4.48 3.81
C THR A 81 13.32 3.82 4.27
N ILE A 82 12.47 4.58 4.98
CA ILE A 82 11.21 4.08 5.52
C ILE A 82 10.05 4.58 4.65
N PHE A 83 9.18 3.67 4.24
CA PHE A 83 7.95 3.95 3.53
C PHE A 83 6.76 3.56 4.40
N VAL A 84 5.79 4.45 4.54
CA VAL A 84 4.57 4.23 5.33
C VAL A 84 3.36 4.40 4.44
N ALA A 85 2.55 3.35 4.33
CA ALA A 85 1.19 3.40 3.78
C ALA A 85 0.18 3.26 4.91
N VAL A 86 -0.66 4.27 5.11
CA VAL A 86 -1.80 4.21 6.03
C VAL A 86 -3.03 3.78 5.22
N LEU A 87 -3.64 2.67 5.61
CA LEU A 87 -4.75 2.01 4.90
C LEU A 87 -5.97 1.99 5.82
N GLY A 88 -6.64 3.13 5.96
CA GLY A 88 -7.68 3.29 6.99
C GLY A 88 -7.05 3.40 8.38
N ASP A 89 -7.37 2.47 9.28
CA ASP A 89 -6.87 2.44 10.65
C ASP A 89 -5.57 1.63 10.82
N PHE A 90 -5.24 0.77 9.85
CA PHE A 90 -4.06 -0.08 9.86
C PHE A 90 -3.04 0.39 8.81
N GLY A 91 -1.90 -0.29 8.67
CA GLY A 91 -0.95 0.12 7.65
C GLY A 91 0.27 -0.76 7.47
N ILE A 92 1.01 -0.47 6.41
CA ILE A 92 2.27 -1.12 6.07
C ILE A 92 3.42 -0.15 6.34
N ILE A 93 4.43 -0.62 7.06
CA ILE A 93 5.73 0.05 7.18
C ILE A 93 6.75 -0.81 6.44
N SER A 94 7.44 -0.22 5.48
CA SER A 94 8.46 -0.89 4.69
C SER A 94 9.80 -0.21 4.84
N TYR A 95 10.84 -0.99 5.12
CA TYR A 95 12.23 -0.52 5.15
C TYR A 95 12.91 -0.94 3.87
N ARG A 96 13.46 0.01 3.11
CA ARG A 96 14.29 -0.27 1.94
C ARG A 96 15.75 -0.29 2.35
N ARG A 97 16.35 -1.47 2.22
CA ARG A 97 17.75 -1.75 2.54
C ARG A 97 18.67 -1.16 1.47
N ALA A 98 19.97 -1.10 1.78
CA ALA A 98 21.00 -0.63 0.85
C ALA A 98 21.09 -1.45 -0.45
N ASP A 99 20.71 -2.74 -0.42
CA ASP A 99 20.62 -3.61 -1.60
C ASP A 99 19.37 -3.34 -2.47
N GLY A 100 18.53 -2.39 -2.06
CA GLY A 100 17.31 -2.01 -2.75
C GLY A 100 16.09 -2.87 -2.41
N LEU A 101 16.26 -3.95 -1.64
CA LEU A 101 15.17 -4.83 -1.22
C LEU A 101 14.40 -4.25 -0.03
N PHE A 102 13.15 -4.69 0.11
CA PHE A 102 12.24 -4.24 1.14
C PHE A 102 12.02 -5.29 2.23
N VAL A 103 11.90 -4.81 3.46
CA VAL A 103 11.33 -5.55 4.58
C VAL A 103 9.99 -4.91 4.93
N HIS A 104 8.91 -5.63 4.69
CA HIS A 104 7.56 -5.15 4.94
C HIS A 104 7.04 -5.63 6.29
N THR A 105 6.36 -4.73 7.00
CA THR A 105 5.60 -5.06 8.20
C THR A 105 4.16 -4.58 8.02
N LEU A 106 3.19 -5.50 8.11
CA LEU A 106 1.78 -5.19 8.29
C LEU A 106 1.52 -4.90 9.77
N ASN A 107 0.80 -3.82 10.07
CA ASN A 107 0.57 -3.37 11.43
C ASN A 107 -0.92 -3.14 11.66
N THR A 108 -1.43 -3.62 12.79
CA THR A 108 -2.75 -3.22 13.32
C THR A 108 -2.72 -1.74 13.72
N PRO A 109 -3.88 -1.10 13.98
CA PRO A 109 -3.91 0.33 14.35
C PRO A 109 -3.00 0.68 15.53
N ALA A 110 -3.09 -0.09 16.62
CA ALA A 110 -2.25 0.11 17.80
C ALA A 110 -0.76 -0.17 17.52
N GLY A 111 -0.46 -1.18 16.70
CA GLY A 111 0.91 -1.52 16.31
C GLY A 111 1.57 -0.42 15.47
N LEU A 112 0.80 0.13 14.51
CA LEU A 112 1.21 1.22 13.65
C LEU A 112 1.51 2.47 14.47
N GLN A 113 0.56 2.90 15.30
CA GLN A 113 0.68 4.10 16.13
C GLN A 113 1.94 4.05 17.02
N ARG A 114 2.13 2.96 17.78
CA ARG A 114 3.33 2.82 18.63
C ARG A 114 4.62 2.87 17.82
N LYS A 115 4.63 2.28 16.63
CA LYS A 115 5.82 2.26 15.79
C LYS A 115 6.13 3.65 15.22
N LEU A 116 5.13 4.38 14.71
CA LEU A 116 5.31 5.74 14.21
C LEU A 116 5.81 6.68 15.31
N LEU A 117 5.24 6.60 16.52
CA LEU A 117 5.72 7.35 17.68
C LEU A 117 7.19 7.04 17.99
N SER A 118 7.58 5.76 18.00
CA SER A 118 8.97 5.36 18.25
C SER A 118 9.96 5.85 17.18
N LEU A 119 9.47 6.14 15.97
CA LEU A 119 10.25 6.68 14.87
C LEU A 119 10.28 8.22 14.86
N GLY A 120 9.60 8.88 15.82
CA GLY A 120 9.43 10.32 15.84
C GLY A 120 8.52 10.85 14.71
N ILE A 121 7.73 9.97 14.08
CA ILE A 121 6.77 10.34 13.04
C ILE A 121 5.45 10.66 13.73
N THR A 122 5.21 11.94 14.00
CA THR A 122 3.92 12.44 14.48
C THR A 122 3.07 12.89 13.30
N ASN A 123 1.76 12.61 13.33
CA ASN A 123 0.81 13.01 12.28
C ASN A 123 1.03 14.47 11.88
N GLN A 124 1.51 14.67 10.66
CA GLN A 124 1.22 15.86 9.85
C GLN A 124 -0.01 15.56 9.01
#